data_AF-A0A0C3FBJ1-F1
#
_entry.id   AF-A0A0C3FBJ1-F1
#
_cell.length_a   1.000
_cell.length_b   1.000
_cell.length_c   1.000
_cell.angle_alpha   90.00
_cell.angle_beta   90.00
_cell.angle_gamma   90.00
#
_symmetry.space_group_name_H-M   'P 1'
#
loop_
_entity.id
_entity.type
_entity.pdbx_description
1 polymer ?
#
loop_
_entity_poly.entity_id
_entity_poly.type
_entity_poly.pdbx_seq_one_letter_code
_entity_poly.pdbx_strand_id
1 'polypeptide(L)'
;MAAPKADFDAVPVIDFALAKTDRAEYFKQLKFACEDVGFGVFKNVPGFEDSYQKQIFEMADKFFTKPQEWKDALSTSESPALRGYWHAGRIEAVHKAHAEAFRFGSERPAPGALDDPSVPFWLKLHEGPNQWPSEEDIPRFRHLIEIFFENMREFILVLTEHLSEHLGVPNSVLEDYFPDDAQFTSVFWHYFPCTTEMRQEAKNGFVTGIHEHRDPSTFFTLLIQNRLGLQAQNHKGAWIDIPMVEGGVVFNIGMPLDKLTGGKMIATNHRVNTLKVDAERYTLGYARSTKLDKPVIPLPQFASPESAKMHSAPNPKMERLMAVKDPLTQSGYARMLLFPAAAKKLYPKEYEEARQMGIV
;
A
#
# COMPACT_ATOMS: atom_id res chain seq x y z
N MET A 1 11.05 16.46 -23.67
CA MET A 1 10.44 15.12 -23.79
C MET A 1 11.26 14.15 -22.96
N ALA A 2 10.62 13.37 -22.09
CA ALA A 2 11.30 12.31 -21.37
C ALA A 2 11.86 11.28 -22.37
N ALA A 3 13.02 10.69 -22.09
CA ALA A 3 13.56 9.61 -22.91
C ALA A 3 12.55 8.44 -22.95
N PRO A 4 12.42 7.71 -24.08
CA PRO A 4 11.59 6.52 -24.14
C PRO A 4 12.08 5.51 -23.09
N LYS A 5 11.13 4.95 -22.34
CA LYS A 5 11.40 4.01 -21.24
C LYS A 5 11.88 2.68 -21.80
N ALA A 6 12.87 2.07 -21.15
CA ALA A 6 13.26 0.72 -21.48
C ALA A 6 12.14 -0.25 -21.04
N ASP A 7 11.74 -1.14 -21.94
CA ASP A 7 10.86 -2.25 -21.57
C ASP A 7 11.62 -3.26 -20.71
N PHE A 8 10.88 -4.06 -19.93
CA PHE A 8 11.46 -5.02 -19.00
C PHE A 8 10.78 -6.38 -19.07
N ASP A 9 11.57 -7.44 -18.91
CA ASP A 9 11.15 -8.84 -18.80
C ASP A 9 11.47 -9.44 -17.43
N ALA A 10 12.15 -8.68 -16.57
CA ALA A 10 12.45 -9.02 -15.18
C ALA A 10 12.40 -7.77 -14.29
N VAL A 11 11.97 -7.96 -13.03
CA VAL A 11 12.03 -6.92 -12.01
C VAL A 11 13.41 -6.92 -11.34
N PRO A 12 14.08 -5.76 -11.19
CA PRO A 12 15.44 -5.71 -10.69
C PRO A 12 15.51 -6.04 -9.20
N VAL A 13 16.58 -6.75 -8.83
CA VAL A 13 17.01 -6.90 -7.44
C VAL A 13 18.05 -5.82 -7.14
N ILE A 14 17.81 -5.04 -6.10
CA ILE A 14 18.65 -3.90 -5.69
C ILE A 14 19.42 -4.32 -4.45
N ASP A 15 20.76 -4.32 -4.52
CA ASP A 15 21.57 -4.65 -3.35
C ASP A 15 21.79 -3.39 -2.49
N PHE A 16 21.08 -3.32 -1.37
CA PHE A 16 21.11 -2.14 -0.51
C PHE A 16 22.48 -1.90 0.12
N ALA A 17 23.30 -2.94 0.30
CA ALA A 17 24.65 -2.80 0.83
C ALA A 17 25.56 -1.97 -0.09
N LEU A 18 25.29 -1.97 -1.41
CA LEU A 18 26.05 -1.20 -2.39
C LEU A 18 25.95 0.31 -2.17
N ALA A 19 24.92 0.81 -1.49
CA ALA A 19 24.82 2.23 -1.14
C ALA A 19 26.05 2.73 -0.36
N LYS A 20 26.74 1.84 0.36
CA LYS A 20 27.99 2.11 1.10
C LYS A 20 29.25 1.64 0.36
N THR A 21 29.19 0.53 -0.38
CA THR A 21 30.40 -0.10 -0.96
C THR A 21 30.63 0.22 -2.44
N ASP A 22 29.56 0.45 -3.21
CA ASP A 22 29.61 0.83 -4.63
C ASP A 22 28.37 1.68 -4.97
N ARG A 23 28.44 2.96 -4.59
CA ARG A 23 27.32 3.90 -4.71
C ARG A 23 26.89 4.08 -6.17
N ALA A 24 27.82 3.97 -7.12
CA ALA A 24 27.52 4.12 -8.54
C ALA A 24 26.65 2.97 -9.06
N GLU A 25 27.00 1.72 -8.74
CA GLU A 25 26.19 0.56 -9.13
C GLU A 25 24.85 0.55 -8.38
N TYR A 26 24.80 0.95 -7.09
CA TYR A 26 23.55 1.12 -6.36
C TYR A 26 22.58 2.07 -7.08
N PHE A 27 23.04 3.27 -7.46
CA PHE A 27 22.18 4.26 -8.14
C PHE A 27 21.79 3.84 -9.55
N LYS A 28 22.61 3.05 -10.23
CA LYS A 28 22.23 2.46 -11.52
C LYS A 28 21.08 1.47 -11.35
N GLN A 29 21.12 0.61 -10.32
CA GLN A 29 20.03 -0.32 -9.99
C GLN A 29 18.76 0.43 -9.57
N LEU A 30 18.90 1.42 -8.68
CA LEU A 30 17.80 2.25 -8.20
C LEU A 30 17.14 3.02 -9.35
N LYS A 31 17.94 3.63 -10.24
CA LYS A 31 17.44 4.33 -11.42
C LYS A 31 16.59 3.42 -12.30
N PHE A 32 17.09 2.23 -12.63
CA PHE A 32 16.34 1.28 -13.47
C PHE A 32 15.02 0.86 -12.80
N ALA A 33 15.06 0.56 -11.49
CA ALA A 33 13.87 0.22 -10.72
C ALA A 33 12.83 1.35 -10.67
N CYS A 34 13.25 2.60 -10.51
CA CYS A 34 12.34 3.75 -10.39
C CYS A 34 11.86 4.30 -11.74
N GLU A 35 12.76 4.46 -12.70
CA GLU A 35 12.48 5.16 -13.96
C GLU A 35 11.92 4.25 -15.05
N ASP A 36 12.35 3.00 -15.14
CA ASP A 36 11.97 2.09 -16.24
C ASP A 36 10.94 1.05 -15.79
N VAL A 37 11.07 0.52 -14.58
CA VAL A 37 10.22 -0.58 -14.08
C VAL A 37 9.10 -0.10 -13.15
N GLY A 38 9.35 0.89 -12.30
CA GLY A 38 8.45 1.29 -11.21
C GLY A 38 8.38 0.31 -10.04
N PHE A 39 9.17 -0.77 -10.09
CA PHE A 39 9.26 -1.85 -9.10
C PHE A 39 10.72 -2.30 -8.91
N GLY A 40 11.01 -2.84 -7.74
CA GLY A 40 12.26 -3.54 -7.45
C GLY A 40 12.15 -4.41 -6.20
N VAL A 41 13.13 -5.27 -5.96
CA VAL A 41 13.26 -6.02 -4.70
C VAL A 41 14.60 -5.68 -4.07
N PHE A 42 14.58 -4.96 -2.95
CA PHE A 42 15.80 -4.72 -2.18
C PHE A 42 16.21 -5.98 -1.44
N LYS A 43 17.51 -6.31 -1.46
CA LYS A 43 18.12 -7.30 -0.58
C LYS A 43 19.15 -6.63 0.32
N ASN A 44 19.55 -7.33 1.39
CA ASN A 44 20.52 -6.82 2.37
C ASN A 44 20.08 -5.52 3.05
N VAL A 45 18.77 -5.33 3.25
CA VAL A 45 18.23 -4.23 4.05
C VAL A 45 18.34 -4.62 5.53
N PRO A 46 19.04 -3.83 6.38
CA PRO A 46 19.14 -4.14 7.81
C PRO A 46 17.77 -4.27 8.47
N GLY A 47 17.60 -5.28 9.33
CA GLY A 47 16.33 -5.52 10.05
C GLY A 47 15.27 -6.28 9.24
N PHE A 48 15.58 -6.70 8.01
CA PHE A 48 14.72 -7.52 7.17
C PHE A 48 15.32 -8.90 6.86
N GLU A 49 16.22 -9.38 7.70
CA GLU A 49 16.84 -10.69 7.57
C GLU A 49 15.77 -11.78 7.45
N ASP A 50 16.05 -12.81 6.65
CA ASP A 50 15.11 -13.89 6.35
C ASP A 50 14.53 -14.56 7.61
N SER A 51 15.36 -14.76 8.64
CA SER A 51 14.92 -15.32 9.93
C SER A 51 13.88 -14.46 10.64
N TYR A 52 13.92 -13.14 10.47
CA TYR A 52 12.94 -12.22 11.05
C TYR A 52 11.64 -12.25 10.24
N GLN A 53 11.72 -12.20 8.92
CA GLN A 53 10.54 -12.30 8.05
C GLN A 53 9.79 -13.62 8.28
N LYS A 54 10.51 -14.75 8.44
CA LYS A 54 9.91 -16.05 8.79
C LYS A 54 9.12 -16.00 10.09
N GLN A 55 9.65 -15.40 11.16
CA GLN A 55 8.92 -15.23 12.42
C GLN A 55 7.64 -14.41 12.25
N ILE A 56 7.68 -13.33 11.45
CA ILE A 56 6.50 -12.52 11.11
C ILE A 56 5.44 -13.37 10.39
N PHE A 57 5.83 -14.19 9.41
CA PHE A 57 4.87 -15.00 8.65
C PHE A 57 4.33 -16.20 9.43
N GLU A 58 5.12 -16.80 10.33
CA GLU A 58 4.62 -17.81 11.27
C GLU A 58 3.61 -17.22 12.27
N MET A 59 3.83 -15.99 12.72
CA MET A 59 2.88 -15.26 13.54
C MET A 59 1.58 -14.95 12.76
N ALA A 60 1.71 -14.56 11.49
CA ALA A 60 0.56 -14.29 10.62
C ALA A 60 -0.28 -15.56 10.39
N ASP A 61 0.36 -16.70 10.12
CA ASP A 61 -0.30 -18.00 9.98
C ASP A 61 -1.13 -18.35 11.22
N LYS A 62 -0.54 -18.23 12.42
CA LYS A 62 -1.26 -18.43 13.70
C LYS A 62 -2.44 -17.49 13.87
N PHE A 63 -2.32 -16.23 13.45
CA PHE A 63 -3.43 -15.26 13.51
C PHE A 63 -4.56 -15.63 12.54
N PHE A 64 -4.23 -15.88 11.27
CA PHE A 64 -5.23 -16.09 10.23
C PHE A 64 -5.92 -17.47 10.31
N THR A 65 -5.30 -18.44 10.98
CA THR A 65 -5.90 -19.75 11.27
C THR A 65 -6.84 -19.75 12.49
N LYS A 66 -6.96 -18.62 13.23
CA LYS A 66 -7.95 -18.51 14.32
C LYS A 66 -9.39 -18.62 13.80
N PRO A 67 -10.34 -19.06 14.65
CA PRO A 67 -11.75 -19.13 14.29
C PRO A 67 -12.28 -17.80 13.72
N GLN A 68 -13.18 -17.88 12.76
CA GLN A 68 -13.73 -16.70 12.08
C GLN A 68 -14.35 -15.70 13.07
N GLU A 69 -15.11 -16.18 14.06
CA GLU A 69 -15.75 -15.33 15.07
C GLU A 69 -14.72 -14.53 15.88
N TRP A 70 -13.57 -15.13 16.19
CA TRP A 70 -12.48 -14.45 16.89
C TRP A 70 -11.85 -13.36 16.01
N LYS A 71 -11.62 -13.64 14.72
CA LYS A 71 -11.12 -12.64 13.76
C LYS A 71 -12.13 -11.50 13.56
N ASP A 72 -13.42 -11.81 13.48
CA ASP A 72 -14.51 -10.85 13.34
C ASP A 72 -14.65 -9.93 14.56
N ALA A 73 -14.31 -10.41 15.77
CA ALA A 73 -14.27 -9.56 16.97
C ALA A 73 -13.21 -8.45 16.89
N LEU A 74 -12.16 -8.64 16.07
CA LEU A 74 -11.13 -7.65 15.79
C LEU A 74 -11.42 -6.87 14.49
N SER A 75 -12.65 -6.86 14.00
CA SER A 75 -13.01 -6.31 12.69
C SER A 75 -12.78 -4.80 12.58
N THR A 76 -12.47 -4.35 11.36
CA THR A 76 -12.53 -2.93 10.96
C THR A 76 -13.87 -2.26 11.28
N SER A 77 -14.96 -3.02 11.41
CA SER A 77 -16.28 -2.51 11.80
C SER A 77 -16.41 -2.19 13.29
N GLU A 78 -15.41 -2.54 14.10
CA GLU A 78 -15.33 -2.24 15.53
C GLU A 78 -14.31 -1.12 15.84
N SER A 79 -13.75 -0.48 14.80
CA SER A 79 -12.77 0.60 14.94
C SER A 79 -13.21 1.84 14.15
N PRO A 80 -13.42 3.00 14.80
CA PRO A 80 -13.63 4.27 14.10
C PRO A 80 -12.55 4.57 13.05
N ALA A 81 -11.30 4.23 13.35
CA ALA A 81 -10.15 4.42 12.47
C ALA A 81 -10.00 3.36 11.36
N LEU A 82 -10.96 2.43 11.27
CA LEU A 82 -10.98 1.30 10.33
C LEU A 82 -9.69 0.48 10.43
N ARG A 83 -9.25 0.21 11.67
CA ARG A 83 -8.19 -0.73 12.03
C ARG A 83 -8.82 -2.08 12.37
N GLY A 84 -8.13 -3.16 12.03
CA GLY A 84 -8.57 -4.52 12.34
C GLY A 84 -8.71 -5.41 11.12
N TYR A 85 -9.39 -6.53 11.32
CA TYR A 85 -9.62 -7.59 10.36
C TYR A 85 -10.72 -7.25 9.34
N TRP A 86 -10.60 -7.77 8.13
CA TRP A 86 -11.71 -7.88 7.19
C TRP A 86 -11.48 -9.01 6.18
N HIS A 87 -12.57 -9.49 5.60
CA HIS A 87 -12.54 -10.50 4.55
C HIS A 87 -12.81 -9.85 3.18
N ALA A 88 -11.78 -9.71 2.36
CA ALA A 88 -11.87 -8.98 1.09
C ALA A 88 -12.76 -9.68 0.05
N GLY A 89 -12.99 -10.99 0.18
CA GLY A 89 -13.96 -11.71 -0.66
C GLY A 89 -15.43 -11.40 -0.37
N ARG A 90 -15.73 -10.80 0.79
CA ARG A 90 -17.10 -10.47 1.24
C ARG A 90 -17.46 -9.01 1.00
N ILE A 91 -16.51 -8.17 0.54
CA ILE A 91 -16.77 -6.77 0.25
C ILE A 91 -17.61 -6.66 -1.03
N GLU A 92 -18.71 -5.90 -0.96
CA GLU A 92 -19.53 -5.50 -2.11
C GLU A 92 -18.80 -4.43 -2.96
N ALA A 93 -17.68 -4.81 -3.55
CA ALA A 93 -16.89 -3.96 -4.44
C ALA A 93 -16.68 -4.62 -5.80
N VAL A 94 -16.37 -3.79 -6.81
CA VAL A 94 -15.98 -4.24 -8.17
C VAL A 94 -14.68 -5.06 -8.12
N HIS A 95 -13.89 -4.88 -7.07
CA HIS A 95 -12.57 -5.48 -6.88
C HIS A 95 -12.57 -6.41 -5.66
N LYS A 96 -13.11 -7.63 -5.82
CA LYS A 96 -13.05 -8.66 -4.78
C LYS A 96 -11.70 -9.34 -4.76
N ALA A 97 -11.25 -9.74 -3.57
CA ALA A 97 -10.06 -10.56 -3.40
C ALA A 97 -10.38 -11.92 -2.79
N HIS A 98 -9.78 -13.00 -3.29
CA HIS A 98 -9.79 -14.28 -2.58
C HIS A 98 -8.74 -14.25 -1.48
N ALA A 99 -9.00 -13.39 -0.51
CA ALA A 99 -8.09 -13.03 0.55
C ALA A 99 -8.86 -12.48 1.74
N GLU A 100 -8.18 -12.46 2.87
CA GLU A 100 -8.53 -11.70 4.06
C GLU A 100 -7.33 -10.86 4.48
N ALA A 101 -7.56 -9.91 5.38
CA ALA A 101 -6.51 -8.99 5.79
C ALA A 101 -6.72 -8.44 7.19
N PHE A 102 -5.64 -7.92 7.76
CA PHE A 102 -5.61 -7.23 9.04
C PHE A 102 -4.84 -5.92 8.90
N ARG A 103 -5.48 -4.80 9.26
CA ARG A 103 -4.98 -3.44 9.01
C ARG A 103 -4.72 -2.72 10.31
N PHE A 104 -3.60 -2.03 10.33
CA PHE A 104 -3.12 -1.32 11.50
C PHE A 104 -2.30 -0.12 11.04
N GLY A 105 -1.94 0.76 11.96
CA GLY A 105 -1.16 1.96 11.71
C GLY A 105 -0.35 2.33 12.93
N SER A 106 0.21 3.54 12.93
CA SER A 106 0.88 4.08 14.10
C SER A 106 -0.08 4.06 15.27
N GLU A 107 0.38 3.59 16.44
CA GLU A 107 -0.44 3.60 17.64
C GLU A 107 -0.81 5.04 18.00
N ARG A 108 -2.10 5.34 18.05
CA ARG A 108 -2.62 6.67 18.40
C ARG A 108 -3.80 6.54 19.36
N PRO A 109 -3.95 7.48 20.31
CA PRO A 109 -5.19 7.59 21.06
C PRO A 109 -6.36 7.90 20.11
N ALA A 110 -7.58 7.61 20.53
CA ALA A 110 -8.76 8.09 19.83
C ALA A 110 -8.79 9.63 19.88
N PRO A 111 -8.98 10.33 18.74
CA PRO A 111 -9.06 11.80 18.71
C PRO A 111 -10.22 12.38 19.54
N GLY A 112 -11.25 11.57 19.80
CA GLY A 112 -12.39 11.86 20.65
C GLY A 112 -13.41 10.73 20.60
N ALA A 113 -14.57 10.91 21.24
CA ALA A 113 -15.67 9.95 21.16
C ALA A 113 -16.23 9.88 19.73
N LEU A 114 -16.81 8.74 19.35
CA LEU A 114 -17.33 8.53 17.99
C LEU A 114 -18.43 9.54 17.63
N ASP A 115 -19.30 9.84 18.60
CA ASP A 115 -20.43 10.76 18.50
C ASP A 115 -20.08 12.23 18.81
N ASP A 116 -18.82 12.53 19.16
CA ASP A 116 -18.37 13.90 19.41
C ASP A 116 -18.41 14.72 18.10
N PRO A 117 -19.27 15.76 18.02
CA PRO A 117 -19.40 16.57 16.82
C PRO A 117 -18.26 17.60 16.66
N SER A 118 -17.47 17.85 17.71
CA SER A 118 -16.33 18.78 17.65
C SER A 118 -15.12 18.18 16.93
N VAL A 119 -15.05 16.84 16.86
CA VAL A 119 -13.99 16.11 16.17
C VAL A 119 -14.42 15.76 14.75
N PRO A 120 -13.69 16.23 13.71
CA PRO A 120 -14.02 15.91 12.33
C PRO A 120 -14.03 14.40 12.05
N PHE A 121 -15.01 13.93 11.27
CA PHE A 121 -15.14 12.51 10.95
C PHE A 121 -13.90 11.95 10.23
N TRP A 122 -13.28 12.74 9.34
CA TRP A 122 -12.08 12.32 8.62
C TRP A 122 -10.92 12.04 9.57
N LEU A 123 -10.79 12.79 10.66
CA LEU A 123 -9.73 12.57 11.64
C LEU A 123 -9.95 11.24 12.36
N LYS A 124 -11.19 10.99 12.82
CA LYS A 124 -11.58 9.72 13.47
C LYS A 124 -11.38 8.51 12.55
N LEU A 125 -11.55 8.66 11.23
CA LEU A 125 -11.31 7.60 10.26
C LEU A 125 -9.82 7.29 10.05
N HIS A 126 -8.93 8.27 10.22
CA HIS A 126 -7.50 8.12 9.98
C HIS A 126 -6.72 7.76 11.26
N GLU A 127 -7.14 8.28 12.40
CA GLU A 127 -6.44 8.17 13.69
C GLU A 127 -7.28 7.47 14.75
N GLY A 128 -6.62 6.61 15.51
CA GLY A 128 -7.21 5.86 16.61
C GLY A 128 -6.41 4.59 16.91
N PRO A 129 -6.78 3.89 18.00
CA PRO A 129 -6.06 2.72 18.46
C PRO A 129 -6.18 1.55 17.46
N ASN A 130 -5.16 0.70 17.45
CA ASN A 130 -5.18 -0.54 16.69
C ASN A 130 -5.95 -1.63 17.44
N GLN A 131 -6.51 -2.59 16.70
CA GLN A 131 -7.26 -3.73 17.24
C GLN A 131 -6.34 -4.94 17.50
N TRP A 132 -5.31 -4.75 18.35
CA TRP A 132 -4.32 -5.80 18.61
C TRP A 132 -4.96 -7.06 19.22
N PRO A 133 -4.57 -8.27 18.77
CA PRO A 133 -4.95 -9.48 19.48
C PRO A 133 -4.31 -9.51 20.87
N SER A 134 -4.92 -10.24 21.79
CA SER A 134 -4.35 -10.41 23.13
C SER A 134 -3.00 -11.14 23.08
N GLU A 135 -2.10 -10.82 24.02
CA GLU A 135 -0.81 -11.52 24.15
C GLU A 135 -0.98 -13.01 24.49
N GLU A 136 -2.12 -13.41 25.09
CA GLU A 136 -2.46 -14.81 25.32
C GLU A 136 -2.82 -15.52 24.00
N ASP A 137 -3.59 -14.86 23.14
CA ASP A 137 -4.07 -15.45 21.90
C ASP A 137 -2.98 -15.61 20.84
N ILE A 138 -2.18 -14.55 20.64
CA ILE A 138 -1.08 -14.51 19.69
C ILE A 138 0.12 -13.79 20.35
N PRO A 139 0.97 -14.52 21.10
CA PRO A 139 2.10 -13.94 21.79
C PRO A 139 3.03 -13.16 20.86
N ARG A 140 3.51 -12.00 21.32
CA ARG A 140 4.44 -11.10 20.62
C ARG A 140 3.90 -10.52 19.31
N PHE A 141 2.60 -10.61 19.02
CA PHE A 141 2.04 -10.07 17.78
C PHE A 141 2.39 -8.59 17.62
N ARG A 142 2.01 -7.78 18.62
CA ARG A 142 2.26 -6.35 18.63
C ARG A 142 3.76 -6.05 18.57
N HIS A 143 4.55 -6.74 19.38
CA HIS A 143 6.00 -6.54 19.46
C HIS A 143 6.71 -6.76 18.11
N LEU A 144 6.40 -7.84 17.39
CA LEU A 144 6.98 -8.09 16.06
C LEU A 144 6.56 -7.03 15.04
N ILE A 145 5.31 -6.58 15.09
CA ILE A 145 4.83 -5.50 14.24
C ILE A 145 5.51 -4.17 14.54
N GLU A 146 5.74 -3.84 15.81
CA GLU A 146 6.44 -2.62 16.22
C GLU A 146 7.90 -2.62 15.73
N ILE A 147 8.62 -3.75 15.83
CA ILE A 147 9.96 -3.89 15.24
C ILE A 147 9.92 -3.70 13.73
N PHE A 148 8.92 -4.26 13.04
CA PHE A 148 8.75 -4.09 11.60
C PHE A 148 8.59 -2.60 11.24
N PHE A 149 7.91 -1.82 12.08
CA PHE A 149 7.74 -0.38 11.88
C PHE A 149 9.00 0.42 12.11
N GLU A 150 9.77 0.09 13.13
CA GLU A 150 11.07 0.72 13.37
C GLU A 150 11.99 0.46 12.17
N ASN A 151 12.09 -0.79 11.71
CA ASN A 151 12.93 -1.15 10.56
C ASN A 151 12.43 -0.49 9.26
N MET A 152 11.12 -0.44 9.02
CA MET A 152 10.54 0.27 7.88
C MET A 152 10.83 1.76 7.93
N ARG A 153 10.68 2.40 9.10
CA ARG A 153 10.93 3.83 9.28
C ARG A 153 12.39 4.17 8.92
N GLU A 154 13.34 3.44 9.47
CA GLU A 154 14.76 3.67 9.19
C GLU A 154 15.08 3.46 7.70
N PHE A 155 14.54 2.40 7.10
CA PHE A 155 14.73 2.16 5.67
C PHE A 155 14.10 3.27 4.80
N ILE A 156 12.91 3.74 5.16
CA ILE A 156 12.20 4.82 4.46
C ILE A 156 12.98 6.11 4.48
N LEU A 157 13.52 6.53 5.62
CA LEU A 157 14.27 7.79 5.73
C LEU A 157 15.48 7.76 4.77
N VAL A 158 16.26 6.68 4.82
CA VAL A 158 17.42 6.50 3.94
C VAL A 158 17.02 6.39 2.47
N LEU A 159 15.96 5.64 2.15
CA LEU A 159 15.47 5.51 0.78
C LEU A 159 14.99 6.85 0.23
N THR A 160 14.42 7.72 1.05
CA THR A 160 13.96 9.06 0.64
C THR A 160 15.12 9.98 0.31
N GLU A 161 16.18 9.92 1.11
CA GLU A 161 17.43 10.62 0.81
C GLU A 161 18.02 10.15 -0.52
N HIS A 162 18.04 8.84 -0.75
CA HIS A 162 18.52 8.26 -2.02
C HIS A 162 17.63 8.66 -3.21
N LEU A 163 16.31 8.65 -3.07
CA LEU A 163 15.39 9.12 -4.12
C LEU A 163 15.59 10.61 -4.40
N SER A 164 15.81 11.43 -3.36
CA SER A 164 16.10 12.86 -3.50
C SER A 164 17.41 13.11 -4.25
N GLU A 165 18.48 12.38 -3.91
CA GLU A 165 19.76 12.43 -4.62
C GLU A 165 19.61 12.03 -6.08
N HIS A 166 18.87 10.96 -6.35
CA HIS A 166 18.60 10.50 -7.72
C HIS A 166 17.81 11.54 -8.54
N LEU A 167 16.89 12.28 -7.91
CA LEU A 167 16.15 13.37 -8.52
C LEU A 167 16.95 14.67 -8.63
N GLY A 168 18.10 14.77 -7.95
CA GLY A 168 18.90 15.99 -7.89
C GLY A 168 18.22 17.10 -7.10
N VAL A 169 17.45 16.76 -6.06
CA VAL A 169 16.76 17.73 -5.18
C VAL A 169 17.23 17.60 -3.74
N PRO A 170 17.15 18.67 -2.92
CA PRO A 170 17.35 18.56 -1.48
C PRO A 170 16.35 17.59 -0.85
N ASN A 171 16.77 16.81 0.15
CA ASN A 171 15.90 15.84 0.83
C ASN A 171 14.64 16.48 1.43
N SER A 172 14.75 17.74 1.89
CA SER A 172 13.63 18.52 2.41
C SER A 172 12.49 18.70 1.41
N VAL A 173 12.75 18.64 0.11
CA VAL A 173 11.71 18.73 -0.94
C VAL A 173 10.78 17.53 -0.87
N LEU A 174 11.32 16.32 -0.72
CA LEU A 174 10.50 15.11 -0.59
C LEU A 174 9.93 14.98 0.83
N GLU A 175 10.74 15.24 1.87
CA GLU A 175 10.30 15.12 3.27
C GLU A 175 9.11 16.03 3.61
N ASP A 176 9.01 17.21 3.01
CA ASP A 176 7.86 18.10 3.22
C ASP A 176 6.51 17.47 2.80
N TYR A 177 6.52 16.38 2.01
CA TYR A 177 5.31 15.63 1.65
C TYR A 177 4.81 14.69 2.73
N PHE A 178 5.59 14.44 3.79
CA PHE A 178 5.24 13.51 4.84
C PHE A 178 5.03 14.24 6.16
N PRO A 179 4.07 13.81 6.99
CA PRO A 179 3.89 14.39 8.31
C PRO A 179 5.15 14.15 9.17
N ASP A 180 5.40 15.07 10.12
CA ASP A 180 6.58 15.03 11.00
C ASP A 180 6.56 13.79 11.90
N ASP A 181 5.36 13.37 12.30
CA ASP A 181 5.15 12.07 12.90
C ASP A 181 5.05 10.99 11.81
N ALA A 182 5.68 9.84 12.02
CA ALA A 182 5.62 8.73 11.08
C ALA A 182 4.21 8.14 11.06
N GLN A 183 3.30 8.78 10.32
CA GLN A 183 1.97 8.26 10.03
C GLN A 183 2.11 7.20 8.97
N PHE A 184 1.65 6.00 9.30
CA PHE A 184 1.62 4.92 8.34
C PHE A 184 0.32 4.14 8.42
N THR A 185 0.06 3.44 7.34
CA THR A 185 -0.95 2.41 7.28
C THR A 185 -0.29 1.17 6.73
N SER A 186 -0.44 0.09 7.48
CA SER A 186 0.05 -1.23 7.10
C SER A 186 -1.09 -2.20 7.03
N VAL A 187 -0.92 -3.17 6.13
CA VAL A 187 -1.89 -4.24 5.92
C VAL A 187 -1.13 -5.55 5.84
N PHE A 188 -1.53 -6.47 6.71
CA PHE A 188 -1.25 -7.87 6.54
C PHE A 188 -2.30 -8.48 5.63
N TRP A 189 -1.89 -9.06 4.51
CA TRP A 189 -2.77 -9.80 3.62
C TRP A 189 -2.51 -11.29 3.74
N HIS A 190 -3.59 -12.06 3.71
CA HIS A 190 -3.61 -13.50 3.60
C HIS A 190 -4.38 -13.87 2.33
N TYR A 191 -3.68 -14.41 1.35
CA TYR A 191 -4.23 -14.88 0.08
C TYR A 191 -4.41 -16.38 0.14
N PHE A 192 -5.63 -16.83 -0.13
CA PHE A 192 -5.97 -18.25 -0.11
C PHE A 192 -5.63 -18.92 -1.46
N PRO A 193 -5.26 -20.20 -1.46
CA PRO A 193 -5.13 -20.98 -2.69
C PRO A 193 -6.44 -21.05 -3.47
N CYS A 194 -6.38 -20.96 -4.80
CA CYS A 194 -7.57 -21.17 -5.63
C CYS A 194 -8.08 -22.62 -5.52
N THR A 195 -9.39 -22.77 -5.36
CA THR A 195 -10.10 -24.06 -5.50
C THR A 195 -10.04 -24.56 -6.96
N THR A 196 -10.41 -25.83 -7.18
CA THR A 196 -10.45 -26.41 -8.52
C THR A 196 -11.42 -25.66 -9.43
N GLU A 197 -12.59 -25.28 -8.92
CA GLU A 197 -13.64 -24.54 -9.65
C GLU A 197 -13.14 -23.16 -10.04
N MET A 198 -12.53 -22.46 -9.09
CA MET A 198 -11.90 -21.16 -9.31
C MET A 198 -10.90 -21.23 -10.47
N ARG A 199 -10.03 -22.25 -10.49
CA ARG A 199 -9.04 -22.42 -11.57
C ARG A 199 -9.69 -22.67 -12.93
N GLN A 200 -10.83 -23.34 -13.00
CA GLN A 200 -11.56 -23.58 -14.25
C GLN A 200 -12.19 -22.30 -14.81
N GLU A 201 -12.62 -21.39 -13.94
CA GLU A 201 -13.19 -20.09 -14.33
C GLU A 201 -12.13 -19.04 -14.68
N ALA A 202 -10.85 -19.34 -14.45
CA ALA A 202 -9.77 -18.38 -14.63
C ALA A 202 -9.67 -17.90 -16.08
N LYS A 203 -9.65 -16.57 -16.28
CA LYS A 203 -9.41 -15.96 -17.60
C LYS A 203 -8.11 -15.18 -17.59
N ASN A 204 -7.34 -15.30 -18.67
CA ASN A 204 -6.02 -14.67 -18.83
C ASN A 204 -5.04 -14.98 -17.69
N GLY A 205 -5.22 -16.09 -16.98
CA GLY A 205 -4.41 -16.48 -15.83
C GLY A 205 -4.94 -16.02 -14.45
N PHE A 206 -6.20 -15.58 -14.35
CA PHE A 206 -6.73 -14.94 -13.14
C PHE A 206 -8.10 -15.47 -12.77
N VAL A 207 -8.22 -15.88 -11.50
CA VAL A 207 -9.50 -15.97 -10.81
C VAL A 207 -9.68 -14.69 -10.00
N THR A 208 -10.89 -14.13 -10.00
CA THR A 208 -11.35 -12.97 -9.22
C THR A 208 -10.55 -12.79 -7.92
N GLY A 209 -9.81 -11.68 -7.73
CA GLY A 209 -8.79 -11.71 -6.68
C GLY A 209 -8.05 -10.44 -6.25
N ILE A 210 -7.95 -9.41 -7.09
CA ILE A 210 -7.51 -8.01 -6.84
C ILE A 210 -7.37 -7.47 -8.26
N HIS A 211 -7.93 -6.30 -8.53
CA HIS A 211 -7.74 -5.70 -9.85
C HIS A 211 -6.30 -5.26 -10.03
N GLU A 212 -5.84 -5.30 -11.27
CA GLU A 212 -4.68 -4.53 -11.69
C GLU A 212 -4.87 -3.08 -11.25
N HIS A 213 -3.90 -2.54 -10.53
CA HIS A 213 -3.96 -1.17 -10.07
C HIS A 213 -2.57 -0.56 -10.02
N ARG A 214 -2.56 0.76 -9.87
CA ARG A 214 -1.42 1.55 -9.41
C ARG A 214 -1.81 2.09 -8.05
N ASP A 215 -0.87 2.20 -7.13
CA ASP A 215 -1.15 2.72 -5.80
C ASP A 215 -1.60 4.19 -5.89
N PRO A 216 -2.88 4.51 -5.63
CA PRO A 216 -3.43 5.82 -6.00
C PRO A 216 -3.07 6.91 -5.00
N SER A 217 -2.88 6.55 -3.72
CA SER A 217 -2.71 7.48 -2.60
C SER A 217 -1.44 7.21 -1.78
N THR A 218 -0.51 6.44 -2.35
CA THR A 218 0.75 6.06 -1.70
C THR A 218 1.91 6.62 -2.50
N PHE A 219 2.87 7.28 -1.86
CA PHE A 219 4.04 7.83 -2.53
C PHE A 219 4.96 6.71 -3.07
N PHE A 220 5.26 5.75 -2.20
CA PHE A 220 5.80 4.45 -2.55
C PHE A 220 5.40 3.41 -1.50
N THR A 221 5.41 2.14 -1.90
CA THR A 221 5.07 1.01 -1.04
C THR A 221 6.30 0.13 -0.81
N LEU A 222 6.45 -0.36 0.42
CA LEU A 222 7.40 -1.39 0.81
C LEU A 222 6.65 -2.62 1.28
N LEU A 223 7.03 -3.81 0.82
CA LEU A 223 6.27 -5.03 1.05
C LEU A 223 7.21 -6.22 1.24
N ILE A 224 7.00 -6.98 2.32
CA ILE A 224 7.58 -8.32 2.45
C ILE A 224 6.53 -9.37 2.05
N GLN A 225 6.97 -10.46 1.44
CA GLN A 225 6.11 -11.55 0.98
C GLN A 225 6.79 -12.90 1.21
N ASN A 226 6.00 -13.94 1.51
CA ASN A 226 6.54 -15.30 1.75
C ASN A 226 6.47 -16.23 0.53
N ARG A 227 5.67 -15.89 -0.49
CA ARG A 227 5.42 -16.72 -1.68
C ARG A 227 5.20 -15.87 -2.93
N LEU A 228 5.43 -16.51 -4.08
CA LEU A 228 5.14 -15.97 -5.41
C LEU A 228 3.67 -15.56 -5.55
N GLY A 229 3.40 -14.67 -6.51
CA GLY A 229 2.05 -14.26 -6.88
C GLY A 229 1.98 -12.81 -7.34
N LEU A 230 2.78 -11.92 -6.76
CA LEU A 230 2.82 -10.52 -7.17
C LEU A 230 3.42 -10.40 -8.59
N GLN A 231 2.79 -9.58 -9.44
CA GLN A 231 3.25 -9.29 -10.80
C GLN A 231 3.16 -7.79 -11.09
N ALA A 232 4.11 -7.28 -11.88
CA ALA A 232 4.09 -5.94 -12.48
C ALA A 232 3.88 -6.04 -14.00
N GLN A 233 3.15 -5.10 -14.59
CA GLN A 233 2.90 -5.05 -16.02
C GLN A 233 3.98 -4.21 -16.71
N ASN A 234 4.64 -4.77 -17.73
CA ASN A 234 5.63 -4.04 -18.50
C ASN A 234 4.99 -3.11 -19.56
N HIS A 235 5.83 -2.35 -20.28
CA HIS A 235 5.35 -1.34 -21.24
C HIS A 235 4.67 -1.95 -22.48
N LYS A 236 4.88 -3.25 -22.72
CA LYS A 236 4.17 -4.04 -23.75
C LYS A 236 2.87 -4.69 -23.24
N GLY A 237 2.50 -4.47 -21.98
CA GLY A 237 1.30 -5.04 -21.37
C GLY A 237 1.47 -6.48 -20.85
N ALA A 238 2.68 -7.05 -20.91
CA ALA A 238 2.97 -8.38 -20.39
C ALA A 238 3.17 -8.33 -18.87
N TRP A 239 2.78 -9.39 -18.18
CA TRP A 239 2.84 -9.49 -16.74
C TRP A 239 4.08 -10.24 -16.28
N ILE A 240 4.95 -9.55 -15.56
CA ILE A 240 6.24 -10.02 -15.10
C ILE A 240 6.15 -10.34 -13.61
N ASP A 241 6.61 -11.52 -13.20
CA ASP A 241 6.60 -11.88 -11.79
C ASP A 241 7.62 -11.07 -10.99
N ILE A 242 7.24 -10.69 -9.77
CA ILE A 242 8.19 -10.16 -8.81
C ILE A 242 8.96 -11.35 -8.21
N PRO A 243 10.30 -11.38 -8.29
CA PRO A 243 11.08 -12.51 -7.80
C PRO A 243 11.00 -12.64 -6.28
N MET A 244 11.11 -13.88 -5.79
CA MET A 244 11.34 -14.15 -4.38
C MET A 244 12.82 -14.01 -4.07
N VAL A 245 13.14 -13.16 -3.09
CA VAL A 245 14.51 -12.95 -2.61
C VAL A 245 14.49 -13.13 -1.09
N GLU A 246 15.40 -13.96 -0.57
CA GLU A 246 15.53 -14.17 0.87
C GLU A 246 15.88 -12.85 1.57
N GLY A 247 15.13 -12.52 2.62
CA GLY A 247 15.23 -11.22 3.28
C GLY A 247 14.88 -10.03 2.39
N GLY A 248 14.17 -10.28 1.28
CA GLY A 248 13.82 -9.27 0.29
C GLY A 248 12.73 -8.32 0.77
N VAL A 249 12.82 -7.05 0.36
CA VAL A 249 11.77 -6.04 0.53
C VAL A 249 11.39 -5.52 -0.84
N VAL A 250 10.17 -5.85 -1.29
CA VAL A 250 9.61 -5.31 -2.53
C VAL A 250 9.39 -3.81 -2.37
N PHE A 251 9.73 -3.05 -3.40
CA PHE A 251 9.50 -1.63 -3.51
C PHE A 251 8.72 -1.33 -4.77
N ASN A 252 7.74 -0.44 -4.68
CA ASN A 252 7.10 0.13 -5.86
C ASN A 252 6.73 1.59 -5.70
N ILE A 253 6.77 2.31 -6.82
CA ILE A 253 6.35 3.71 -6.93
C ILE A 253 4.83 3.78 -6.99
N GLY A 254 4.24 4.74 -6.28
CA GLY A 254 2.82 5.04 -6.42
C GLY A 254 2.56 6.35 -7.16
N MET A 255 1.29 6.58 -7.50
CA MET A 255 0.85 7.66 -8.39
C MET A 255 1.27 9.07 -7.93
N PRO A 256 1.30 9.41 -6.63
CA PRO A 256 1.85 10.67 -6.15
C PRO A 256 3.30 10.94 -6.59
N LEU A 257 4.22 9.98 -6.46
CA LEU A 257 5.63 10.21 -6.83
C LEU A 257 5.82 10.23 -8.36
N ASP A 258 5.05 9.42 -9.08
CA ASP A 258 4.96 9.51 -10.55
C ASP A 258 4.55 10.92 -10.99
N LYS A 259 3.44 11.43 -10.43
CA LYS A 259 2.94 12.79 -10.68
C LYS A 259 3.96 13.86 -10.32
N LEU A 260 4.55 13.76 -9.12
CA LEU A 260 5.54 14.71 -8.62
C LEU A 260 6.75 14.81 -9.56
N THR A 261 7.13 13.70 -10.19
CA THR A 261 8.29 13.62 -11.08
C THR A 261 7.94 13.75 -12.56
N GLY A 262 6.68 14.08 -12.89
CA GLY A 262 6.21 14.23 -14.27
C GLY A 262 6.41 12.97 -15.11
N GLY A 263 6.27 11.78 -14.51
CA GLY A 263 6.48 10.49 -15.17
C GLY A 263 7.96 10.09 -15.32
N LYS A 264 8.90 10.82 -14.69
CA LYS A 264 10.30 10.37 -14.64
C LYS A 264 10.41 9.07 -13.84
N MET A 265 9.81 9.00 -12.66
CA MET A 265 9.55 7.74 -11.96
C MET A 265 8.14 7.25 -12.31
N ILE A 266 7.94 5.94 -12.44
CA ILE A 266 6.68 5.40 -12.99
C ILE A 266 5.93 4.61 -11.92
N ALA A 267 4.65 4.91 -11.72
CA ALA A 267 3.76 4.03 -10.98
C ALA A 267 3.26 2.92 -11.91
N THR A 268 3.76 1.70 -11.71
CA THR A 268 3.48 0.58 -12.61
C THR A 268 2.24 -0.20 -12.17
N ASN A 269 1.42 -0.62 -13.16
CA ASN A 269 0.29 -1.49 -12.92
C ASN A 269 0.77 -2.81 -12.31
N HIS A 270 0.13 -3.26 -11.24
CA HIS A 270 0.50 -4.50 -10.57
C HIS A 270 -0.74 -5.26 -10.07
N ARG A 271 -0.57 -6.56 -9.84
CA ARG A 271 -1.65 -7.46 -9.39
C ARG A 271 -1.09 -8.66 -8.63
N VAL A 272 -1.98 -9.42 -7.99
CA VAL A 272 -1.66 -10.75 -7.46
C VAL A 272 -2.28 -11.81 -8.36
N ASN A 273 -1.42 -12.67 -8.94
CA ASN A 273 -1.81 -13.86 -9.68
C ASN A 273 -2.20 -14.98 -8.74
N THR A 274 -3.52 -15.09 -8.51
CA THR A 274 -4.13 -16.10 -7.64
C THR A 274 -3.86 -17.53 -8.11
N LEU A 275 -3.62 -17.77 -9.41
CA LEU A 275 -3.26 -19.12 -9.89
C LEU A 275 -1.88 -19.58 -9.41
N LYS A 276 -0.98 -18.64 -9.07
CA LYS A 276 0.35 -18.91 -8.50
C LYS A 276 0.34 -19.01 -6.97
N VAL A 277 -0.80 -18.79 -6.33
CA VAL A 277 -0.99 -19.06 -4.91
C VAL A 277 -1.31 -20.54 -4.77
N ASP A 278 -0.28 -21.32 -4.46
CA ASP A 278 -0.32 -22.79 -4.35
C ASP A 278 -0.53 -23.28 -2.91
N ALA A 279 -0.29 -22.41 -1.94
CA ALA A 279 -0.52 -22.58 -0.51
C ALA A 279 -0.75 -21.19 0.12
N GLU A 280 -1.04 -21.15 1.42
CA GLU A 280 -1.31 -19.89 2.13
C GLU A 280 -0.16 -18.88 1.92
N ARG A 281 -0.52 -17.72 1.35
CA ARG A 281 0.41 -16.65 1.00
C ARG A 281 0.15 -15.44 1.87
N TYR A 282 1.19 -14.99 2.56
CA TYR A 282 1.16 -13.83 3.42
C TYR A 282 2.01 -12.70 2.85
N THR A 283 1.52 -11.48 2.98
CA THR A 283 2.32 -10.29 2.71
C THR A 283 2.08 -9.25 3.79
N LEU A 284 3.12 -8.50 4.16
CA LEU A 284 3.00 -7.37 5.06
C LEU A 284 3.52 -6.12 4.36
N GLY A 285 2.59 -5.21 4.07
CA GLY A 285 2.86 -3.97 3.35
C GLY A 285 2.93 -2.76 4.27
N TYR A 286 3.78 -1.82 3.91
CA TYR A 286 3.86 -0.48 4.43
C TYR A 286 3.63 0.50 3.28
N ALA A 287 2.57 1.31 3.39
CA ALA A 287 2.28 2.37 2.44
C ALA A 287 2.77 3.71 3.01
N ARG A 288 3.76 4.33 2.35
CA ARG A 288 4.18 5.69 2.71
C ARG A 288 3.30 6.71 1.98
N SER A 289 2.25 7.16 2.65
CA SER A 289 1.33 8.16 2.11
C SER A 289 1.81 9.58 2.39
N THR A 290 1.43 10.52 1.51
CA THR A 290 1.69 11.95 1.72
C THR A 290 0.71 12.55 2.74
N LYS A 291 1.02 13.74 3.27
CA LYS A 291 0.07 14.58 4.01
C LYS A 291 -1.22 14.72 3.20
N LEU A 292 -2.37 14.63 3.88
CA LEU A 292 -3.69 14.64 3.24
C LEU A 292 -4.03 15.99 2.60
N ASP A 293 -3.55 17.08 3.19
CA ASP A 293 -3.80 18.46 2.79
C ASP A 293 -2.75 19.01 1.82
N LYS A 294 -1.68 18.25 1.54
CA LYS A 294 -0.61 18.71 0.67
C LYS A 294 -0.86 18.32 -0.79
N PRO A 295 -1.01 19.29 -1.71
CA PRO A 295 -1.21 19.00 -3.11
C PRO A 295 0.05 18.40 -3.74
N VAL A 296 -0.14 17.32 -4.49
CA VAL A 296 0.92 16.72 -5.30
C VAL A 296 0.87 17.32 -6.70
N ILE A 297 1.82 18.20 -6.99
CA ILE A 297 2.03 18.86 -8.29
C ILE A 297 3.45 18.55 -8.79
N PRO A 298 3.69 18.48 -10.11
CA PRO A 298 5.03 18.24 -10.63
C PRO A 298 6.05 19.24 -10.09
N LEU A 299 7.25 18.76 -9.74
CA LEU A 299 8.37 19.63 -9.35
C LEU A 299 8.75 20.57 -10.51
N PRO A 300 9.28 21.77 -10.23
CA PRO A 300 9.56 22.77 -11.27
C PRO A 300 10.37 22.24 -12.45
N GLN A 301 11.37 21.38 -12.21
CA GLN A 301 12.20 20.79 -13.25
C GLN A 301 11.53 19.68 -14.07
N PHE A 302 10.39 19.16 -13.61
CA PHE A 302 9.60 18.13 -14.30
C PHE A 302 8.24 18.66 -14.79
N ALA A 303 7.92 19.92 -14.48
CA ALA A 303 6.70 20.55 -14.92
C ALA A 303 6.68 20.69 -16.45
N SER A 304 5.68 20.09 -17.08
CA SER A 304 5.44 20.23 -18.52
C SER A 304 3.94 20.23 -18.84
N PRO A 305 3.50 20.82 -19.97
CA PRO A 305 2.11 20.72 -20.42
C PRO A 305 1.64 19.26 -20.60
N GLU A 306 2.56 18.32 -20.83
CA GLU A 306 2.29 16.89 -21.02
C GLU A 306 2.09 16.16 -19.69
N SER A 307 2.83 16.52 -18.63
CA SER A 307 2.66 15.95 -17.28
C SER A 307 1.25 16.18 -16.70
N ALA A 308 0.54 17.21 -17.15
CA ALA A 308 -0.85 17.47 -16.75
C ALA A 308 -1.86 16.45 -17.33
N LYS A 309 -1.49 15.69 -18.38
CA LYS A 309 -2.38 14.79 -19.11
C LYS A 309 -2.24 13.30 -18.74
N MET A 310 -1.23 12.93 -17.93
CA MET A 310 -0.91 11.52 -17.60
C MET A 310 -1.88 10.82 -16.63
N HIS A 311 -2.86 11.53 -16.08
CA HIS A 311 -3.81 10.94 -15.13
C HIS A 311 -5.06 10.47 -15.85
N SER A 312 -5.34 9.18 -15.75
CA SER A 312 -6.52 8.52 -16.32
C SER A 312 -7.81 9.30 -16.03
N ALA A 313 -8.76 9.27 -16.98
CA ALA A 313 -10.08 9.84 -16.77
C ALA A 313 -10.71 9.22 -15.52
N PRO A 314 -11.02 10.01 -14.48
CA PRO A 314 -11.66 9.47 -13.28
C PRO A 314 -13.02 8.91 -13.70
N ASN A 315 -13.41 7.76 -13.16
CA ASN A 315 -14.80 7.33 -13.32
C ASN A 315 -15.73 8.35 -12.62
N PRO A 316 -17.04 8.39 -12.90
CA PRO A 316 -17.93 9.41 -12.35
C PRO A 316 -17.94 9.51 -10.82
N LYS A 317 -17.70 8.41 -10.10
CA LYS A 317 -17.59 8.44 -8.62
C LYS A 317 -16.32 9.17 -8.18
N MET A 318 -15.19 8.90 -8.84
CA MET A 318 -13.93 9.59 -8.58
C MET A 318 -14.02 11.07 -8.96
N GLU A 319 -14.71 11.45 -10.04
CA GLU A 319 -14.93 12.87 -10.36
C GLU A 319 -15.68 13.59 -9.25
N ARG A 320 -16.72 12.96 -8.68
CA ARG A 320 -17.49 13.50 -7.56
C ARG A 320 -16.67 13.60 -6.28
N LEU A 321 -15.86 12.59 -5.97
CA LEU A 321 -14.93 12.64 -4.85
C LEU A 321 -13.92 13.78 -5.03
N MET A 322 -13.37 13.94 -6.23
CA MET A 322 -12.43 15.01 -6.58
C MET A 322 -13.04 16.41 -6.52
N ALA A 323 -14.37 16.53 -6.59
CA ALA A 323 -15.09 17.80 -6.45
C ALA A 323 -15.25 18.28 -4.99
N VAL A 324 -14.97 17.43 -4.00
CA VAL A 324 -14.96 17.82 -2.58
C VAL A 324 -13.80 18.80 -2.34
N LYS A 325 -14.11 20.04 -1.96
CA LYS A 325 -13.14 21.15 -1.91
C LYS A 325 -12.08 21.01 -0.81
N ASP A 326 -12.50 20.57 0.38
CA ASP A 326 -11.60 20.39 1.50
C ASP A 326 -10.87 19.04 1.37
N PRO A 327 -9.54 19.01 1.20
CA PRO A 327 -8.79 17.77 0.95
C PRO A 327 -8.87 16.78 2.13
N LEU A 328 -9.01 17.28 3.37
CA LEU A 328 -9.15 16.43 4.55
C LEU A 328 -10.50 15.70 4.55
N THR A 329 -11.58 16.43 4.30
CA THR A 329 -12.93 15.87 4.12
C THR A 329 -12.99 14.91 2.93
N GLN A 330 -12.36 15.28 1.80
CA GLN A 330 -12.23 14.40 0.63
C GLN A 330 -11.55 13.08 1.00
N SER A 331 -10.44 13.13 1.75
CA SER A 331 -9.75 11.93 2.22
C SER A 331 -10.64 11.07 3.13
N GLY A 332 -11.44 11.69 4.00
CA GLY A 332 -12.43 10.99 4.82
C GLY A 332 -13.40 10.17 3.96
N TYR A 333 -13.99 10.78 2.93
CA TYR A 333 -14.88 10.08 2.00
C TYR A 333 -14.16 9.00 1.18
N ALA A 334 -12.93 9.27 0.72
CA ALA A 334 -12.12 8.27 0.02
C ALA A 334 -11.91 7.02 0.88
N ARG A 335 -11.70 7.21 2.19
CA ARG A 335 -11.48 6.12 3.14
C ARG A 335 -12.76 5.32 3.43
N MET A 336 -13.94 5.94 3.39
CA MET A 336 -15.23 5.24 3.49
C MET A 336 -15.46 4.26 2.33
N LEU A 337 -14.99 4.60 1.13
CA LEU A 337 -15.11 3.73 -0.05
C LEU A 337 -14.34 2.41 0.09
N LEU A 338 -13.29 2.38 0.91
CA LEU A 338 -12.50 1.17 1.15
C LEU A 338 -13.25 0.16 2.03
N PHE A 339 -14.09 0.64 2.94
CA PHE A 339 -14.81 -0.19 3.92
C PHE A 339 -16.28 0.25 4.04
N PRO A 340 -17.09 0.11 2.98
CA PRO A 340 -18.43 0.69 2.94
C PRO A 340 -19.36 0.15 4.03
N ALA A 341 -19.25 -1.14 4.39
CA ALA A 341 -20.05 -1.72 5.47
C ALA A 341 -19.69 -1.13 6.84
N ALA A 342 -18.40 -1.00 7.15
CA ALA A 342 -17.92 -0.39 8.40
C ALA A 342 -18.27 1.11 8.44
N ALA A 343 -18.08 1.83 7.34
CA ALA A 343 -18.43 3.24 7.21
C ALA A 343 -19.94 3.47 7.43
N LYS A 344 -20.79 2.65 6.82
CA LYS A 344 -22.25 2.72 7.02
C LYS A 344 -22.66 2.44 8.47
N LYS A 345 -21.97 1.52 9.15
CA LYS A 345 -22.23 1.18 10.56
C LYS A 345 -21.78 2.30 11.51
N LEU A 346 -20.57 2.82 11.33
CA LEU A 346 -19.91 3.72 12.29
C LEU A 346 -20.14 5.21 12.00
N TYR A 347 -20.37 5.57 10.74
CA TYR A 347 -20.55 6.95 10.25
C TYR A 347 -21.81 7.07 9.38
N PRO A 348 -23.01 6.70 9.88
CA PRO A 348 -24.21 6.59 9.06
C PRO A 348 -24.63 7.93 8.42
N LYS A 349 -24.39 9.05 9.11
CA LYS A 349 -24.70 10.39 8.62
C LYS A 349 -23.82 10.75 7.42
N GLU A 350 -22.52 10.68 7.60
CA GLU A 350 -21.54 11.04 6.56
C GLU A 350 -21.59 10.05 5.39
N TYR A 351 -21.88 8.76 5.64
CA TYR A 351 -22.12 7.78 4.58
C TYR A 351 -23.33 8.17 3.72
N GLU A 352 -24.41 8.66 4.33
CA GLU A 352 -25.58 9.14 3.61
C GLU A 352 -25.29 10.42 2.83
N GLU A 353 -24.51 11.36 3.38
CA GLU A 353 -24.04 12.55 2.67
C GLU A 353 -23.21 12.16 1.43
N ALA A 354 -22.27 11.21 1.59
CA ALA A 354 -21.49 10.66 0.49
C ALA A 354 -22.38 10.02 -0.59
N ARG A 355 -23.45 9.33 -0.19
CA ARG A 355 -24.41 8.70 -1.10
C ARG A 355 -25.20 9.73 -1.90
N GLN A 356 -25.64 10.81 -1.25
CA GLN A 356 -26.35 11.92 -1.91
C GLN A 356 -25.46 12.66 -2.90
N MET A 357 -24.16 12.80 -2.59
CA MET A 357 -23.15 13.30 -3.53
C MET A 357 -22.81 12.29 -4.64
N GLY A 358 -23.26 11.04 -4.52
CA GLY A 358 -23.00 9.95 -5.46
C GLY A 358 -21.54 9.46 -5.45
N ILE A 359 -20.87 9.61 -4.31
CA ILE A 359 -19.50 9.13 -4.07
C ILE A 359 -19.52 7.63 -3.75
N VAL A 360 -20.40 7.19 -2.83
CA VAL A 360 -20.59 5.77 -2.45
C VAL A 360 -21.69 5.10 -3.26
#